data_AF-A0AAW1W7X2-F1
#
_entry.id   AF-A0AAW1W7X2-F1
#
_cell.length_a   1.000
_cell.length_b   1.000
_cell.length_c   1.000
_cell.angle_alpha   90.00
_cell.angle_beta   90.00
_cell.angle_gamma   90.00
#
_symmetry.space_group_name_H-M   'P 1'
#
loop_
_entity.id
_entity.type
_entity.pdbx_description
1 polymer ?
#
loop_
_entity_poly.entity_id
_entity_poly.type
_entity_poly.pdbx_seq_one_letter_code
_entity_poly.pdbx_strand_id
1 'polypeptide(L)' 'MKGYRSQMLNLLKPISKSKQNGMSITSCYAHCQAQYQVMWHADNSTLIGTKTISQSVGDWYFDRAEVKVYDEGCHYLVPQ' A
#
# COMPACT_ATOMS: atom_id res chain seq x y z
N MET A 1 -4.54 16.96 5.81
CA MET A 1 -3.78 15.97 5.02
C MET A 1 -4.22 15.81 3.56
N LYS A 2 -5.47 16.12 3.15
CA LYS A 2 -5.92 15.96 1.76
C LYS A 2 -5.03 16.68 0.72
N GLY A 3 -4.58 17.90 1.00
CA GLY A 3 -3.67 18.63 0.11
C GLY A 3 -2.30 17.96 -0.06
N TYR A 4 -1.68 17.51 1.03
CA TYR A 4 -0.42 16.75 0.99
C TYR A 4 -0.56 15.44 0.20
N ARG A 5 -1.65 14.69 0.45
CA ARG A 5 -1.96 13.47 -0.32
C ARG A 5 -2.03 13.76 -1.82
N SER A 6 -2.78 14.77 -2.23
CA SER A 6 -2.92 15.12 -3.65
C SER A 6 -1.56 15.49 -4.28
N GLN A 7 -0.72 16.23 -3.56
CA GLN A 7 0.63 16.57 -4.04
C GLN A 7 1.51 15.33 -4.17
N MET A 8 1.53 14.46 -3.15
CA MET A 8 2.28 13.20 -3.17
C MET A 8 1.84 12.30 -4.33
N LEU A 9 0.53 12.08 -4.50
CA LEU A 9 0.00 11.28 -5.61
C LEU A 9 0.35 11.87 -6.97
N ASN A 10 0.33 13.20 -7.11
CA ASN A 10 0.75 13.86 -8.34
C ASN A 10 2.24 13.63 -8.64
N LEU A 11 3.11 13.69 -7.63
CA LEU A 11 4.55 13.44 -7.79
C LEU A 11 4.85 11.99 -8.13
N LEU A 12 4.04 11.04 -7.66
CA LEU A 12 4.21 9.61 -7.92
C LEU A 12 3.62 9.16 -9.27
N LYS A 13 2.91 10.03 -10.01
CA LYS A 13 2.33 9.70 -11.32
C LYS A 13 3.31 9.02 -12.30
N PRO A 14 4.56 9.48 -12.47
CA PRO A 14 5.51 8.82 -13.38
C PRO A 14 5.80 7.37 -12.96
N ILE A 15 5.97 7.13 -11.66
CA ILE A 15 6.22 5.79 -11.10
C ILE A 15 5.00 4.89 -11.30
N SER A 16 3.80 5.43 -11.07
CA SER A 16 2.53 4.70 -11.22
C SER A 16 2.25 4.24 -12.65
N LYS A 17 2.82 4.90 -13.66
CA LYS A 17 2.63 4.57 -15.08
C LYS A 17 3.64 3.55 -15.60
N SER A 18 4.67 3.21 -14.84
CA SER A 18 5.67 2.23 -15.27
C SER A 18 5.12 0.82 -15.16
N LYS A 19 5.26 0.03 -16.23
CA LYS A 19 4.91 -1.40 -16.23
C LYS A 19 5.95 -2.28 -15.54
N GLN A 20 7.11 -1.72 -15.17
CA GLN A 20 8.24 -2.47 -14.60
C GLN A 20 8.24 -2.46 -13.06
N ASN A 21 7.27 -1.83 -12.42
CA ASN A 21 7.21 -1.73 -10.95
C ASN A 21 5.82 -2.02 -10.40
N GLY A 22 5.75 -2.21 -9.09
CA GLY A 22 4.53 -2.24 -8.30
C GLY A 22 4.47 -0.98 -7.45
N MET A 23 3.27 -0.57 -7.06
CA MET A 23 3.07 0.58 -6.20
C MET A 23 1.88 0.35 -5.27
N SER A 24 2.13 0.50 -3.97
CA SER A 24 1.13 0.49 -2.90
C SER A 24 1.33 1.71 -2.01
N ILE A 25 0.30 2.55 -1.85
CA ILE A 25 0.34 3.76 -1.02
C ILE A 25 -0.71 3.66 0.08
N THR A 26 -0.26 3.61 1.33
CA THR A 26 -1.16 3.63 2.49
C THR A 26 -1.45 5.08 2.91
N SER A 27 -2.67 5.32 3.41
CA SER A 27 -3.09 6.64 3.91
C SER A 27 -2.87 6.81 5.41
N CYS A 28 -2.22 5.85 6.07
CA CYS A 28 -1.98 5.85 7.51
C CYS A 28 -0.66 6.54 7.87
N TYR A 29 -0.65 7.24 9.02
CA TYR A 29 0.59 7.74 9.59
C TYR A 29 1.32 6.58 10.26
N ALA A 30 2.23 5.95 9.52
CA ALA A 30 2.98 4.78 9.95
C ALA A 30 4.42 4.84 9.45
N HIS A 31 5.33 4.24 10.22
CA HIS A 31 6.72 3.98 9.82
C HIS A 31 7.03 2.49 9.95
N CYS A 32 8.05 2.01 9.24
CA CYS A 32 8.53 0.62 9.33
C CYS A 32 7.47 -0.46 9.06
N GLN A 33 6.44 -0.15 8.26
CA GLN A 33 5.29 -1.04 8.08
C GLN A 33 5.68 -2.42 7.51
N ALA A 34 6.64 -2.47 6.58
CA ALA A 34 7.11 -3.73 6.00
C ALA A 34 8.13 -4.47 6.86
N GLN A 35 8.56 -3.91 8.00
CA GLN A 35 9.59 -4.51 8.84
C GLN A 35 9.06 -5.67 9.68
N TYR A 36 7.80 -5.60 10.13
CA TYR A 36 7.20 -6.57 11.03
C TYR A 36 6.06 -7.31 10.33
N GLN A 37 6.09 -8.65 10.36
CA GLN A 37 5.05 -9.50 9.76
C GLN A 37 3.63 -9.11 10.20
N VAL A 38 3.48 -8.73 11.48
CA VAL A 38 2.21 -8.33 12.07
C VAL A 38 1.59 -7.09 11.40
N MET A 39 2.42 -6.20 10.82
CA MET A 39 1.98 -4.91 10.30
C MET A 39 1.60 -4.94 8.82
N TRP A 40 2.04 -5.95 8.07
CA TRP A 40 1.87 -5.99 6.61
C TRP A 40 1.39 -7.34 6.04
N HIS A 41 1.31 -8.39 6.87
CA HIS A 41 0.91 -9.74 6.45
C HIS A 41 0.00 -10.50 7.43
N ALA A 42 -0.34 -9.96 8.61
CA ALA A 42 -1.27 -10.61 9.52
C ALA A 42 -2.74 -10.44 9.09
N ASP A 43 -3.63 -11.30 9.59
CA ASP A 43 -5.08 -11.25 9.30
C ASP A 43 -5.73 -9.93 9.70
N ASN A 44 -5.19 -9.26 10.73
CA ASN A 44 -5.64 -7.95 11.19
C ASN A 44 -4.73 -6.79 10.71
N SER A 45 -3.82 -7.03 9.78
CA SER A 45 -2.98 -5.98 9.22
C SER A 45 -3.76 -5.07 8.28
N THR A 46 -3.21 -3.90 7.99
CA THR A 46 -3.82 -2.96 7.03
C THR A 46 -4.00 -3.63 5.67
N LEU A 47 -5.25 -3.64 5.20
CA LEU A 47 -5.59 -4.10 3.86
C LEU A 47 -5.60 -2.92 2.90
N ILE A 48 -5.05 -3.14 1.70
CA ILE A 48 -5.23 -2.24 0.57
C ILE A 48 -6.21 -2.92 -0.37
N GLY A 49 -7.44 -2.39 -0.44
CA GLY A 49 -8.57 -3.10 -1.04
C GLY A 49 -8.92 -4.35 -0.22
N THR A 50 -8.71 -5.54 -0.78
CA THR A 50 -9.00 -6.83 -0.13
C THR A 50 -7.75 -7.66 0.17
N LYS A 51 -6.56 -7.12 -0.04
CA LYS A 51 -5.28 -7.83 0.12
C LYS A 51 -4.41 -7.15 1.17
N THR A 52 -3.63 -7.95 1.89
CA THR A 52 -2.51 -7.42 2.69
C THR A 52 -1.45 -6.82 1.78
N ILE A 53 -0.58 -5.98 2.34
CA ILE A 53 0.54 -5.39 1.58
C ILE A 53 1.46 -6.49 1.07
N SER A 54 1.78 -7.48 1.91
CA SER A 54 2.61 -8.63 1.52
C SER A 54 2.00 -9.41 0.35
N GLN A 55 0.69 -9.66 0.36
CA GLN A 55 0.00 -10.31 -0.77
C GLN A 55 0.11 -9.48 -2.05
N SER A 56 -0.08 -8.16 -1.95
CA SER A 56 0.04 -7.24 -3.09
C SER A 56 1.47 -7.20 -3.64
N VAL A 57 2.48 -7.16 -2.76
CA VAL A 57 3.90 -7.25 -3.16
C VAL A 57 4.18 -8.58 -3.84
N GLY A 58 3.67 -9.70 -3.32
CA GLY A 58 3.82 -11.01 -3.93
C GLY A 58 3.18 -11.09 -5.32
N ASP A 59 1.99 -10.52 -5.50
CA ASP A 59 1.31 -10.53 -6.79
C ASP A 59 2.09 -9.73 -7.84
N TRP A 60 2.68 -8.61 -7.45
CA TRP A 60 3.58 -7.86 -8.33
C TRP A 60 4.89 -8.62 -8.61
N TYR A 61 5.57 -9.12 -7.57
CA TYR A 61 6.90 -9.73 -7.70
C TYR A 61 6.89 -11.01 -8.56
N PHE A 62 5.83 -11.79 -8.48
CA PHE A 62 5.65 -13.03 -9.24
C PHE A 62 4.83 -12.83 -10.53
N ASP A 63 4.63 -11.59 -10.99
CA ASP A 63 3.88 -11.25 -12.20
C ASP A 63 2.46 -11.85 -12.25
N ARG A 64 1.81 -12.00 -11.08
CA ARG A 64 0.43 -12.51 -10.99
C ARG A 64 -0.61 -11.42 -11.27
N ALA A 65 -0.28 -10.16 -10.99
CA ALA A 65 -1.14 -9.02 -11.28
C ALA A 65 -0.35 -7.71 -11.35
N GLU A 66 -0.85 -6.74 -12.12
CA GLU A 66 -0.41 -5.35 -12.00
C GLU A 66 -0.93 -4.74 -10.70
N VAL A 67 -0.04 -4.16 -9.90
CA VAL A 67 -0.39 -3.59 -8.59
C VAL A 67 -0.08 -2.11 -8.57
N LYS A 68 -1.13 -1.27 -8.68
CA LYS A 68 -1.11 0.20 -8.61
C LYS A 68 -2.23 0.69 -7.70
N VAL A 69 -2.04 0.54 -6.40
CA VAL A 69 -3.12 0.72 -5.43
C VAL A 69 -2.79 1.83 -4.43
N TYR A 70 -3.81 2.59 -4.05
CA TYR A 70 -3.72 3.61 -3.01
C TYR A 70 -4.98 3.58 -2.15
N ASP A 71 -4.83 3.69 -0.84
CA ASP A 71 -5.99 3.74 0.07
C ASP A 71 -6.66 5.11 -0.01
N GLU A 72 -7.99 5.18 0.14
CA GLU A 72 -8.72 6.45 0.21
C GLU A 72 -8.77 7.05 1.62
N GLY A 73 -8.49 6.25 2.65
CA GLY A 73 -8.47 6.65 4.05
C GLY A 73 -7.59 5.73 4.89
N CYS A 74 -7.25 6.15 6.11
CA CYS A 74 -6.56 5.26 7.03
C CYS A 74 -7.58 4.45 7.83
N HIS A 75 -7.53 3.14 7.66
CA HIS A 75 -8.25 2.20 8.49
C HIS A 75 -7.21 1.45 9.32
N TYR A 76 -6.88 1.99 10.50
CA TYR A 76 -6.13 1.23 11.49
C TYR A 76 -7.04 0.09 11.97
N LEU A 77 -6.93 -1.06 11.32
CA LEU A 77 -7.01 -2.34 12.03
C LEU A 77 -5.64 -2.37 12.73
N VAL A 78 -5.48 -1.93 13.97
CA VAL A 78 -5.70 -2.71 15.21
C VAL A 78 -5.93 -1.76 16.41
N PRO A 79 -6.84 -2.14 17.34
CA PRO A 79 -6.37 -2.44 18.70
C PRO A 79 -6.90 -3.80 19.20
N GLN A 80 -6.08 -4.53 19.98
CA GLN A 80 -6.56 -5.16 21.21
C GLN A 80 -6.04 -4.29 22.35
#